data_AF-A0A7J2R9U3-F1
#
_entry.id   AF-A0A7J2R9U3-F1
#
_cell.length_a   1.000
_cell.length_b   1.000
_cell.length_c   1.000
_cell.angle_alpha   90.00
_cell.angle_beta   90.00
_cell.angle_gamma   90.00
#
_symmetry.space_group_name_H-M   'P 1'
#
loop_
_entity.id
_entity.type
_entity.pdbx_description
1 polymer ?
#
loop_
_entity_poly.entity_id
_entity_poly.type
_entity_poly.pdbx_seq_one_letter_code
_entity_poly.pdbx_strand_id
1 'polypeptide(L)'
;MITKTDIELLKNDKNFEFFTQLVIAKIYGGLVSVVPPESTKNSLTNIYDERVIFECLHCNTTIISNNESQIYECDCGTILKLNEVEFEKRFIINDNYFNDLRSFFDQIFSYNEYNIKIDFGERKKRELNHNSTIYIHITPLNLWTDDLLLLDKEYYDNIALGWKFIIHLLELDKRTLLFGQLVDLREEKVKKKINWKKIDEWEFQDMCLDILEKQLKYKKIVPAGKGPDQGKDLYGYGSITLPSNKKMKITTLIQCKYTTSNKSFTDKDIIYYIEKAKEHNCNTLLFITNGDLSGNCVTYIERGSYKTSNFFDVDFYNNLILTNYLIRFDDIRLNYFLRY
;
A
#
# COMPACT_ATOMS: atom_id res chain seq x y z
N MET A 1 -16.51 -22.40 -11.29
CA MET A 1 -17.39 -21.24 -11.59
C MET A 1 -18.20 -20.94 -10.33
N ILE A 2 -17.81 -19.92 -9.57
CA ILE A 2 -18.39 -19.61 -8.25
C ILE A 2 -19.72 -18.89 -8.46
N THR A 3 -20.78 -19.43 -7.87
CA THR A 3 -22.14 -18.90 -8.00
C THR A 3 -22.43 -17.85 -6.93
N LYS A 4 -23.50 -17.06 -7.12
CA LYS A 4 -23.95 -16.06 -6.15
C LYS A 4 -24.28 -16.68 -4.78
N THR A 5 -24.66 -17.95 -4.77
CA THR A 5 -24.94 -18.77 -3.58
C THR A 5 -23.67 -19.11 -2.81
N ASP A 6 -22.55 -19.35 -3.50
CA ASP A 6 -21.24 -19.62 -2.88
C ASP A 6 -20.68 -18.36 -2.19
N ILE A 7 -20.97 -17.17 -2.73
CA ILE A 7 -20.63 -15.88 -2.13
C ILE A 7 -21.43 -15.61 -0.84
N GLU A 8 -22.70 -16.05 -0.77
CA GLU A 8 -23.49 -15.95 0.47
C GLU A 8 -23.09 -17.00 1.51
N LEU A 9 -22.68 -18.20 1.07
CA LEU A 9 -22.11 -19.22 1.96
C LEU A 9 -20.83 -18.73 2.63
N LEU A 10 -19.91 -18.06 1.91
CA LEU A 10 -18.64 -17.54 2.46
C LEU A 10 -18.79 -16.35 3.41
N LYS A 11 -19.96 -15.67 3.43
CA LYS A 11 -20.28 -14.61 4.40
C LYS A 11 -20.75 -15.15 5.76
N ASN A 12 -20.97 -16.45 5.86
CA ASN A 12 -21.41 -17.11 7.09
C ASN A 12 -20.18 -17.69 7.80
N ASP A 13 -19.90 -17.21 9.00
CA ASP A 13 -18.71 -17.57 9.79
C ASP A 13 -18.50 -19.09 9.93
N LYS A 14 -19.57 -19.89 9.98
CA LYS A 14 -19.49 -21.37 10.06
C LYS A 14 -19.05 -22.04 8.77
N ASN A 15 -19.37 -21.47 7.61
CA ASN A 15 -18.96 -22.00 6.31
C ASN A 15 -17.57 -21.53 5.94
N PHE A 16 -17.16 -20.35 6.41
CA PHE A 16 -15.79 -19.89 6.36
C PHE A 16 -14.87 -20.77 7.23
N GLU A 17 -15.36 -21.22 8.40
CA GLU A 17 -14.68 -22.21 9.24
C GLU A 17 -14.58 -23.58 8.56
N PHE A 18 -15.64 -24.05 7.87
CA PHE A 18 -15.60 -25.27 7.05
C PHE A 18 -14.63 -25.16 5.85
N PHE A 19 -14.59 -24.01 5.18
CA PHE A 19 -13.63 -23.72 4.11
C PHE A 19 -12.19 -23.65 4.62
N THR A 20 -11.98 -23.03 5.78
CA THR A 20 -10.70 -22.98 6.47
C THR A 20 -10.28 -24.39 6.92
N GLN A 21 -11.21 -25.23 7.38
CA GLN A 21 -10.95 -26.65 7.65
C GLN A 21 -10.70 -27.46 6.37
N LEU A 22 -11.27 -27.11 5.22
CA LEU A 22 -10.97 -27.75 3.92
C LEU A 22 -9.60 -27.35 3.37
N VAL A 23 -9.21 -26.08 3.53
CA VAL A 23 -7.88 -25.55 3.17
C VAL A 23 -6.83 -26.10 4.14
N ILE A 24 -7.10 -26.14 5.45
CA ILE A 24 -6.26 -26.78 6.47
C ILE A 24 -6.21 -28.30 6.26
N ALA A 25 -7.31 -28.99 5.93
CA ALA A 25 -7.29 -30.42 5.62
C ALA A 25 -6.59 -30.71 4.29
N LYS A 26 -6.62 -29.81 3.31
CA LYS A 26 -5.79 -29.88 2.10
C LYS A 26 -4.31 -29.56 2.35
N ILE A 27 -3.99 -28.67 3.29
CA ILE A 27 -2.63 -28.21 3.62
C ILE A 27 -1.93 -29.12 4.65
N TYR A 28 -2.67 -29.69 5.60
CA TYR A 28 -2.17 -30.63 6.63
C TYR A 28 -2.48 -32.10 6.28
N GLY A 29 -3.27 -32.40 5.25
CA GLY A 29 -3.70 -33.77 4.90
C GLY A 29 -4.06 -34.02 3.43
N GLY A 30 -3.42 -33.33 2.47
CA GLY A 30 -3.83 -33.37 1.06
C GLY A 30 -2.74 -33.60 0.01
N LEU A 31 -1.57 -34.12 0.39
CA LEU A 31 -0.96 -35.20 -0.38
C LEU A 31 -2.00 -36.28 -0.49
N VAL A 32 -2.47 -36.63 -1.69
CA VAL A 32 -3.20 -37.87 -1.85
C VAL A 32 -2.18 -39.01 -1.72
N SER A 33 -1.86 -39.39 -0.48
CA SER A 33 -1.05 -40.57 -0.17
C SER A 33 -1.81 -41.87 -0.40
N VAL A 34 -3.06 -41.82 -0.88
CA VAL A 34 -3.89 -43.00 -1.19
C VAL A 34 -4.63 -42.81 -2.51
N VAL A 35 -4.34 -43.66 -3.50
CA VAL A 35 -5.06 -43.69 -4.79
C VAL A 35 -6.57 -43.72 -4.51
N PRO A 36 -7.35 -42.73 -4.99
CA PRO A 36 -8.79 -42.72 -4.73
C PRO A 36 -9.43 -43.95 -5.40
N PRO A 37 -10.47 -44.55 -4.78
CA PRO A 37 -11.16 -45.70 -5.35
C PRO A 37 -11.65 -45.42 -6.79
N GLU A 38 -11.66 -46.44 -7.64
CA GLU A 38 -11.91 -46.33 -9.09
C GLU A 38 -13.23 -45.60 -9.42
N SER A 39 -14.24 -45.74 -8.56
CA SER A 39 -15.52 -45.02 -8.65
C SER A 39 -15.39 -43.50 -8.51
N THR A 40 -14.46 -43.03 -7.69
CA THR A 40 -14.15 -41.61 -7.47
C THR A 40 -13.29 -41.05 -8.60
N LYS A 41 -12.35 -41.84 -9.16
CA LYS A 41 -11.57 -41.46 -10.36
C LYS A 41 -12.47 -41.15 -11.56
N ASN A 42 -13.41 -42.05 -11.86
CA ASN A 42 -14.32 -41.89 -13.01
C ASN A 42 -15.22 -40.66 -12.91
N SER A 43 -15.48 -40.17 -11.69
CA SER A 43 -16.28 -38.97 -11.42
C SER A 43 -15.49 -37.66 -11.56
N LEU A 44 -14.15 -37.74 -11.61
CA LEU A 44 -13.21 -36.63 -11.54
C LEU A 44 -12.27 -36.54 -12.76
N THR A 45 -12.43 -37.44 -13.75
CA THR A 45 -11.60 -37.54 -14.98
C THR A 45 -11.48 -36.26 -15.79
N ASN A 46 -12.42 -35.32 -15.66
CA ASN A 46 -12.39 -34.02 -16.34
C ASN A 46 -11.62 -32.93 -15.56
N ILE A 47 -10.93 -33.27 -14.46
CA ILE A 47 -10.44 -32.32 -13.43
C ILE A 47 -8.94 -32.54 -13.08
N TYR A 48 -8.24 -33.47 -13.76
CA TYR A 48 -6.87 -33.88 -13.43
C TYR A 48 -5.82 -33.55 -14.53
N ASP A 49 -4.94 -32.60 -14.25
CA ASP A 49 -3.57 -32.44 -14.78
C ASP A 49 -2.66 -32.95 -13.66
N GLU A 50 -2.22 -34.18 -13.82
CA GLU A 50 -1.44 -34.85 -12.81
C GLU A 50 -0.04 -34.21 -12.76
N ARG A 51 0.23 -33.39 -11.74
CA ARG A 51 1.58 -32.90 -11.45
C ARG A 51 2.09 -33.49 -10.16
N VAL A 52 3.20 -34.22 -10.24
CA VAL A 52 3.93 -34.78 -9.12
C VAL A 52 4.87 -33.71 -8.57
N ILE A 53 4.71 -33.41 -7.28
CA ILE A 53 5.66 -32.64 -6.50
C ILE A 53 6.39 -33.59 -5.55
N PHE A 54 7.72 -33.50 -5.48
CA PHE A 54 8.53 -34.27 -4.54
C PHE A 54 9.88 -33.58 -4.29
N GLU A 55 10.59 -33.97 -3.24
CA GLU A 55 11.93 -33.45 -2.94
C GLU A 55 13.01 -34.38 -3.51
N CYS A 56 14.05 -33.79 -4.10
CA CYS A 56 15.24 -34.54 -4.47
C CYS A 56 15.87 -35.18 -3.23
N LEU A 57 16.00 -36.51 -3.22
CA LEU A 57 16.59 -37.24 -2.09
C LEU A 57 18.05 -36.85 -1.80
N HIS A 58 18.73 -36.19 -2.75
CA HIS A 58 20.13 -35.79 -2.61
C HIS A 58 20.32 -34.35 -2.12
N CYS A 59 19.51 -33.39 -2.59
CA CYS A 59 19.70 -31.97 -2.31
C CYS A 59 18.47 -31.26 -1.73
N ASN A 60 17.38 -31.99 -1.47
CA ASN A 60 16.10 -31.49 -0.96
C ASN A 60 15.43 -30.41 -1.82
N THR A 61 15.91 -30.17 -3.03
CA THR A 61 15.26 -29.24 -3.97
C THR A 61 13.89 -29.79 -4.37
N THR A 62 12.87 -28.95 -4.32
CA THR A 62 11.51 -29.29 -4.76
C THR A 62 11.46 -29.41 -6.27
N ILE A 63 11.00 -30.56 -6.77
CA ILE A 63 10.82 -30.86 -8.19
C ILE A 63 9.32 -30.87 -8.49
N ILE A 64 8.93 -30.22 -9.59
CA ILE A 64 7.54 -30.15 -10.06
C ILE A 64 7.51 -30.71 -11.47
N SER A 65 6.74 -31.79 -11.69
CA SER A 65 6.62 -32.37 -13.02
C SER A 65 5.25 -32.92 -13.33
N ASN A 66 4.91 -32.91 -14.61
CA ASN A 66 3.83 -33.62 -15.27
C ASN A 66 3.98 -35.15 -15.04
N ASN A 67 2.88 -35.85 -14.76
CA ASN A 67 2.87 -37.30 -14.44
C ASN A 67 3.19 -38.20 -15.64
N GLU A 68 3.26 -37.65 -16.84
CA GLU A 68 3.69 -38.37 -18.05
C GLU A 68 5.18 -38.77 -17.99
N SER A 69 5.99 -38.02 -17.23
CA SER A 69 7.43 -38.26 -17.14
C SER A 69 7.75 -39.25 -16.02
N GLN A 70 8.47 -40.31 -16.34
CA GLN A 70 8.92 -41.32 -15.37
C GLN A 70 10.30 -41.01 -14.79
N ILE A 71 11.06 -40.11 -15.43
CA ILE A 71 12.47 -39.82 -15.15
C ILE A 71 12.66 -38.31 -15.08
N TYR A 72 13.37 -37.85 -14.06
CA TYR A 72 13.58 -36.44 -13.74
C TYR A 72 15.04 -36.17 -13.48
N GLU A 73 15.60 -35.13 -14.11
CA GLU A 73 16.92 -34.63 -13.75
C GLU A 73 16.73 -33.44 -12.81
N CYS A 74 17.19 -33.58 -11.57
CA CYS A 74 17.26 -32.48 -10.61
C CYS A 74 18.41 -31.54 -11.01
N ASP A 75 18.32 -30.26 -10.66
CA ASP A 75 19.38 -29.26 -10.90
C ASP A 75 20.75 -29.64 -10.33
N CYS A 76 20.80 -30.55 -9.35
CA CYS A 76 22.05 -31.12 -8.83
C CYS A 76 22.65 -32.23 -9.71
N GLY A 77 22.08 -32.48 -10.89
CA GLY A 77 22.48 -33.55 -11.82
C GLY A 77 21.98 -34.94 -11.43
N THR A 78 21.16 -35.06 -10.37
CA THR A 78 20.63 -36.36 -9.93
C THR A 78 19.44 -36.76 -10.78
N ILE A 79 19.52 -37.95 -11.38
CA ILE A 79 18.41 -38.56 -12.09
C ILE A 79 17.54 -39.31 -11.08
N LEU A 80 16.27 -38.92 -10.99
CA LEU A 80 15.26 -39.46 -10.08
C LEU A 80 14.18 -40.13 -10.91
N LYS A 81 13.77 -41.34 -10.52
CA LYS A 81 12.63 -41.99 -11.14
C LYS A 81 11.40 -41.82 -10.28
N LEU A 82 10.27 -41.51 -10.90
CA LEU A 82 9.02 -41.25 -10.20
C LEU A 82 8.60 -42.43 -9.31
N ASN A 83 8.86 -43.65 -9.77
CA ASN A 83 8.55 -44.89 -9.05
C ASN A 83 9.40 -45.10 -7.78
N GLU A 84 10.56 -44.45 -7.67
CA GLU A 84 11.45 -44.50 -6.50
C GLU A 84 11.05 -43.49 -5.41
N VAL A 85 10.22 -42.50 -5.75
CA VAL A 85 9.63 -41.57 -4.78
C VAL A 85 8.48 -42.25 -4.06
N GLU A 86 8.52 -42.33 -2.73
CA GLU A 86 7.43 -42.90 -1.93
C GLU A 86 6.09 -42.24 -2.31
N PHE A 87 5.05 -43.07 -2.50
CA PHE A 87 3.74 -42.59 -2.94
C PHE A 87 3.13 -41.53 -1.99
N GLU A 88 3.40 -41.68 -0.70
CA GLU A 88 3.01 -40.75 0.36
C GLU A 88 3.64 -39.35 0.21
N LYS A 89 4.70 -39.23 -0.59
CA LYS A 89 5.42 -37.97 -0.87
C LYS A 89 5.05 -37.37 -2.23
N ARG A 90 4.02 -37.89 -2.93
CA ARG A 90 3.57 -37.42 -4.26
C ARG A 90 2.26 -36.65 -4.16
N PHE A 91 2.27 -35.38 -4.54
CA PHE A 91 1.07 -34.53 -4.55
C PHE A 91 0.40 -34.57 -5.93
N ILE A 92 -0.92 -34.36 -6.01
CA ILE A 92 -1.67 -34.20 -7.26
C ILE A 92 -2.53 -32.93 -7.12
N ILE A 93 -2.51 -32.06 -8.12
CA ILE A 93 -3.24 -30.78 -8.13
C ILE A 93 -4.30 -30.79 -9.24
N ASN A 94 -5.44 -30.16 -9.00
CA ASN A 94 -6.51 -29.96 -10.00
C ASN A 94 -6.20 -28.74 -10.88
N ASP A 95 -6.46 -28.81 -12.18
CA ASP A 95 -6.19 -27.78 -13.22
C ASP A 95 -6.69 -26.40 -12.84
N ASN A 96 -7.87 -26.35 -12.22
CA ASN A 96 -8.52 -25.11 -11.84
C ASN A 96 -8.20 -24.68 -10.42
N TYR A 97 -7.45 -25.46 -9.64
CA TYR A 97 -7.17 -25.15 -8.23
C TYR A 97 -6.47 -23.79 -8.07
N PHE A 98 -5.44 -23.52 -8.89
CA PHE A 98 -4.76 -22.23 -8.87
C PHE A 98 -5.65 -21.09 -9.36
N ASN A 99 -6.54 -21.35 -10.33
CA ASN A 99 -7.48 -20.35 -10.85
C ASN A 99 -8.60 -20.03 -9.84
N ASP A 100 -9.11 -21.02 -9.12
CA ASP A 100 -10.12 -20.86 -8.08
C ASP A 100 -9.55 -20.15 -6.85
N LEU A 101 -8.33 -20.51 -6.42
CA LEU A 101 -7.61 -19.77 -5.38
C LEU A 101 -7.30 -18.33 -5.82
N ARG A 102 -6.86 -18.14 -7.07
CA ARG A 102 -6.65 -16.80 -7.63
C ARG A 102 -7.93 -15.98 -7.60
N SER A 103 -9.05 -16.53 -8.06
CA SER A 103 -10.34 -15.85 -8.05
C SER A 103 -10.80 -15.50 -6.62
N PHE A 104 -10.46 -16.32 -5.64
CA PHE A 104 -10.76 -16.06 -4.24
C PHE A 104 -9.91 -14.92 -3.67
N PHE A 105 -8.61 -14.90 -3.95
CA PHE A 105 -7.67 -13.91 -3.42
C PHE A 105 -7.61 -12.60 -4.22
N ASP A 106 -8.08 -12.55 -5.47
CA ASP A 106 -8.12 -11.33 -6.31
C ASP A 106 -9.05 -10.22 -5.77
N GLN A 107 -9.56 -10.38 -4.55
CA GLN A 107 -10.34 -9.40 -3.81
C GLN A 107 -9.48 -8.23 -3.33
N ILE A 108 -10.10 -7.05 -3.30
CA ILE A 108 -9.54 -5.85 -2.68
C ILE A 108 -10.14 -5.73 -1.28
N PHE A 109 -9.28 -5.74 -0.28
CA PHE A 109 -9.62 -5.50 1.11
C PHE A 109 -9.39 -4.02 1.43
N SER A 110 -10.35 -3.36 2.07
CA SER A 110 -10.13 -2.00 2.58
C SER A 110 -9.66 -2.06 4.02
N TYR A 111 -8.54 -1.41 4.32
CA TYR A 111 -7.99 -1.27 5.67
C TYR A 111 -7.55 0.17 5.90
N ASN A 112 -8.24 0.87 6.81
CA ASN A 112 -8.14 2.32 6.98
C ASN A 112 -8.35 3.04 5.64
N GLU A 113 -7.38 3.84 5.19
CA GLU A 113 -7.38 4.53 3.90
C GLU A 113 -6.69 3.74 2.77
N TYR A 114 -6.17 2.56 3.08
CA TYR A 114 -5.45 1.72 2.12
C TYR A 114 -6.35 0.64 1.53
N ASN A 115 -6.12 0.38 0.24
CA ASN A 115 -6.63 -0.82 -0.41
C ASN A 115 -5.53 -1.88 -0.35
N ILE A 116 -5.85 -3.10 0.03
CA ILE A 116 -4.93 -4.22 0.07
C ILE A 116 -5.43 -5.26 -0.90
N LYS A 117 -4.64 -5.55 -1.92
CA LYS A 117 -4.96 -6.57 -2.92
C LYS A 117 -4.04 -7.76 -2.75
N ILE A 118 -4.60 -8.95 -2.70
CA ILE A 118 -3.81 -10.19 -2.63
C ILE A 118 -3.66 -10.74 -4.04
N ASP A 119 -2.42 -10.81 -4.52
CA ASP A 119 -2.08 -11.39 -5.81
C ASP A 119 -1.53 -12.80 -5.59
N PHE A 120 -2.31 -13.79 -6.01
CA PHE A 120 -1.94 -15.19 -5.88
C PHE A 120 -1.18 -15.69 -7.12
N GLY A 121 -0.03 -16.35 -6.91
CA GLY A 121 0.77 -16.99 -7.95
C GLY A 121 2.14 -16.35 -8.20
N GLU A 122 2.60 -16.37 -9.46
CA GLU A 122 3.92 -15.86 -9.84
C GLU A 122 4.06 -14.35 -9.66
N ARG A 123 5.29 -13.92 -9.32
CA ARG A 123 5.66 -12.51 -9.14
C ARG A 123 5.34 -11.71 -10.40
N LYS A 124 4.23 -10.98 -10.39
CA LYS A 124 3.91 -10.03 -11.45
C LYS A 124 4.41 -8.66 -11.04
N LYS A 125 5.45 -8.18 -11.71
CA LYS A 125 5.78 -6.75 -11.70
C LYS A 125 4.64 -6.05 -12.44
N ARG A 126 3.65 -5.56 -11.72
CA ARG A 126 2.53 -4.82 -12.32
C ARG A 126 3.03 -3.44 -12.75
N GLU A 127 2.56 -2.99 -13.92
CA GLU A 127 2.55 -1.57 -14.26
C GLU A 127 1.57 -0.86 -13.31
N LEU A 128 2.08 -0.61 -12.11
CA LEU A 128 1.99 0.66 -11.39
C LEU A 128 0.74 1.50 -11.69
N ASN A 129 -0.39 1.14 -11.08
CA ASN A 129 -1.54 2.02 -10.91
C ASN A 129 -1.61 2.43 -9.43
N HIS A 130 -1.13 3.64 -9.16
CA HIS A 130 -0.68 4.13 -7.86
C HIS A 130 -1.79 4.73 -6.98
N ASN A 131 -2.86 3.96 -6.74
CA ASN A 131 -4.04 4.45 -6.02
C ASN A 131 -4.06 3.99 -4.55
N SER A 132 -2.98 4.22 -3.81
CA SER A 132 -2.87 3.83 -2.38
C SER A 132 -3.17 2.34 -2.14
N THR A 133 -2.82 1.49 -3.10
CA THR A 133 -3.08 0.04 -3.06
C THR A 133 -1.80 -0.73 -2.75
N ILE A 134 -1.79 -1.50 -1.67
CA ILE A 134 -0.72 -2.44 -1.33
C ILE A 134 -1.04 -3.80 -1.95
N TYR A 135 -0.13 -4.32 -2.78
CA TYR A 135 -0.19 -5.62 -3.41
C TYR A 135 0.62 -6.64 -2.60
N ILE A 136 -0.06 -7.64 -2.08
CA ILE A 136 0.53 -8.77 -1.36
C ILE A 136 0.59 -9.95 -2.31
N HIS A 137 1.79 -10.31 -2.73
CA HIS A 137 2.07 -11.46 -3.60
C HIS A 137 2.28 -12.70 -2.74
N ILE A 138 1.55 -13.77 -3.02
CA ILE A 138 1.65 -15.03 -2.29
C ILE A 138 1.88 -16.16 -3.28
N THR A 139 2.95 -16.94 -3.07
CA THR A 139 3.23 -18.14 -3.85
C THR A 139 3.10 -19.39 -2.98
N PRO A 140 2.52 -20.48 -3.52
CA PRO A 140 2.52 -21.80 -2.91
C PRO A 140 3.85 -22.55 -3.04
N LEU A 141 4.77 -22.05 -3.86
CA LEU A 141 6.05 -22.69 -4.05
C LEU A 141 7.02 -22.17 -2.98
N ASN A 142 7.56 -23.06 -2.14
CA ASN A 142 8.55 -22.77 -1.08
C ASN A 142 9.87 -22.11 -1.57
N LEU A 143 9.89 -21.52 -2.75
CA LEU A 143 10.98 -20.78 -3.38
C LEU A 143 11.34 -19.49 -2.63
N TRP A 144 10.57 -19.07 -1.62
CA TRP A 144 10.81 -17.84 -0.88
C TRP A 144 11.33 -18.17 0.52
N THR A 145 12.65 -18.08 0.67
CA THR A 145 13.37 -18.33 1.93
C THR A 145 13.14 -17.24 2.99
N ASP A 146 12.58 -16.10 2.59
CA ASP A 146 12.27 -14.98 3.47
C ASP A 146 10.77 -14.91 3.77
N ASP A 147 10.46 -14.67 5.04
CA ASP A 147 9.10 -14.50 5.55
C ASP A 147 8.37 -13.32 4.90
N LEU A 148 9.13 -12.29 4.50
CA LEU A 148 8.62 -11.08 3.86
C LEU A 148 9.69 -10.49 2.94
N LEU A 149 9.34 -10.24 1.67
CA LEU A 149 10.24 -9.65 0.68
C LEU A 149 9.59 -8.42 0.03
N LEU A 150 10.31 -7.29 0.01
CA LEU A 150 9.89 -6.10 -0.72
C LEU A 150 10.28 -6.26 -2.19
N LEU A 151 9.29 -6.35 -3.07
CA LEU A 151 9.50 -6.63 -4.50
C LEU A 151 9.94 -5.40 -5.28
N ASP A 152 9.68 -4.22 -4.74
CA ASP A 152 10.03 -2.95 -5.33
C ASP A 152 10.73 -2.06 -4.29
N LYS A 153 11.96 -1.67 -4.62
CA LYS A 153 12.78 -0.83 -3.74
C LYS A 153 12.34 0.62 -3.72
N GLU A 154 11.50 1.08 -4.65
CA GLU A 154 11.06 2.47 -4.83
C GLU A 154 9.65 2.70 -4.29
N TYR A 155 8.73 1.76 -4.51
CA TYR A 155 7.31 1.97 -4.23
C TYR A 155 6.84 1.33 -2.91
N TYR A 156 7.51 0.29 -2.39
CA TYR A 156 7.14 -0.43 -1.15
C TYR A 156 5.67 -0.90 -1.04
N ASP A 157 4.86 -0.67 -2.07
CA ASP A 157 3.48 -1.13 -2.22
C ASP A 157 3.40 -2.59 -2.69
N ASN A 158 4.53 -3.21 -3.07
CA ASN A 158 4.58 -4.58 -3.55
C ASN A 158 5.39 -5.45 -2.59
N ILE A 159 4.68 -6.33 -1.89
CA ILE A 159 5.23 -7.16 -0.83
C ILE A 159 4.97 -8.61 -1.20
N ALA A 160 5.99 -9.46 -1.18
CA ALA A 160 5.82 -10.91 -1.25
C ALA A 160 5.86 -11.49 0.15
N LEU A 161 4.92 -12.40 0.44
CA LEU A 161 4.87 -13.16 1.69
C LEU A 161 4.97 -14.65 1.39
N GLY A 162 5.76 -15.36 2.18
CA GLY A 162 5.81 -16.81 2.11
C GLY A 162 4.44 -17.45 2.31
N TRP A 163 4.23 -18.63 1.72
CA TRP A 163 2.97 -19.38 1.79
C TRP A 163 2.40 -19.53 3.21
N LYS A 164 3.28 -19.66 4.21
CA LYS A 164 2.92 -19.82 5.62
C LYS A 164 2.05 -18.68 6.19
N PHE A 165 2.07 -17.50 5.57
CA PHE A 165 1.26 -16.36 6.00
C PHE A 165 -0.21 -16.45 5.58
N ILE A 166 -0.60 -17.40 4.72
CA ILE A 166 -2.00 -17.60 4.33
C ILE A 166 -2.90 -17.78 5.54
N ILE A 167 -2.46 -18.53 6.56
CA ILE A 167 -3.29 -18.75 7.75
C ILE A 167 -3.62 -17.43 8.47
N HIS A 168 -2.73 -16.44 8.40
CA HIS A 168 -2.98 -15.11 8.96
C HIS A 168 -3.99 -14.33 8.13
N LEU A 169 -4.08 -14.55 6.83
CA LEU A 169 -5.05 -13.87 5.94
C LEU A 169 -6.45 -14.45 6.05
N LEU A 170 -6.58 -15.70 6.51
CA LEU A 170 -7.85 -16.38 6.67
C LEU A 170 -8.58 -15.89 7.94
N GLU A 171 -7.90 -15.78 9.08
CA GLU A 171 -8.54 -15.31 10.31
C GLU A 171 -8.62 -13.78 10.37
N LEU A 172 -9.82 -13.22 10.64
CA LEU A 172 -10.07 -11.77 10.60
C LEU A 172 -9.10 -10.97 11.49
N ASP A 173 -8.91 -11.38 12.74
CA ASP A 173 -8.05 -10.67 13.69
C ASP A 173 -6.58 -10.74 13.29
N LYS A 174 -6.11 -11.92 12.85
CA LYS A 174 -4.74 -12.10 12.35
C LYS A 174 -4.50 -11.33 11.05
N ARG A 175 -5.51 -11.25 10.17
CA ARG A 175 -5.44 -10.52 8.91
C ARG A 175 -5.32 -9.03 9.17
N THR A 176 -6.16 -8.53 10.08
CA THR A 176 -6.15 -7.12 10.51
C THR A 176 -4.81 -6.74 11.11
N LEU A 177 -4.24 -7.61 11.96
CA LEU A 177 -2.90 -7.42 12.53
C LEU A 177 -1.81 -7.39 11.44
N LEU A 178 -1.81 -8.36 10.53
CA LEU A 178 -0.87 -8.43 9.42
C LEU A 178 -0.96 -7.17 8.55
N PHE A 179 -2.18 -6.74 8.20
CA PHE A 179 -2.40 -5.53 7.40
C PHE A 179 -1.84 -4.28 8.09
N GLY A 180 -2.06 -4.12 9.40
CA GLY A 180 -1.46 -3.04 10.19
C GLY A 180 0.07 -3.07 10.10
N GLN A 181 0.68 -4.23 10.32
CA GLN A 181 2.15 -4.39 10.24
C GLN A 181 2.72 -4.05 8.86
N LEU A 182 2.02 -4.42 7.78
CA LEU A 182 2.45 -4.11 6.41
C LEU A 182 2.34 -2.62 6.10
N VAL A 183 1.27 -1.96 6.57
CA VAL A 183 1.11 -0.50 6.46
C VAL A 183 2.22 0.20 7.24
N ASP A 184 2.46 -0.18 8.49
CA ASP A 184 3.52 0.41 9.33
C ASP A 184 4.90 0.25 8.68
N LEU A 185 5.22 -0.95 8.17
CA LEU A 185 6.46 -1.23 7.44
C LEU A 185 6.59 -0.34 6.20
N ARG A 186 5.53 -0.24 5.39
CA ARG A 186 5.51 0.62 4.19
C ARG A 186 5.80 2.06 4.58
N GLU A 187 5.08 2.60 5.56
CA GLU A 187 5.25 3.98 5.99
C GLU A 187 6.66 4.24 6.54
N GLU A 188 7.19 3.35 7.37
CA GLU A 188 8.54 3.46 7.92
C GLU A 188 9.59 3.51 6.79
N LYS A 189 9.45 2.64 5.79
CA LYS A 189 10.36 2.57 4.65
C LYS A 189 10.25 3.80 3.74
N VAL A 190 9.04 4.31 3.52
CA VAL A 190 8.83 5.57 2.78
C VAL A 190 9.44 6.76 3.54
N LYS A 191 9.19 6.88 4.85
CA LYS A 191 9.75 7.92 5.72
C LYS A 191 11.27 7.98 5.61
N LYS A 192 11.95 6.82 5.58
CA LYS A 192 13.41 6.72 5.41
C LYS A 192 13.95 7.24 4.08
N LYS A 193 13.12 7.34 3.03
CA LYS A 193 13.54 7.89 1.72
C LYS A 193 13.38 9.40 1.61
N ILE A 194 12.55 10.01 2.46
CA ILE A 194 12.34 11.44 2.45
C ILE A 194 13.55 12.09 3.11
N ASN A 195 14.51 12.48 2.28
CA ASN A 195 15.67 13.25 2.70
C ASN A 195 15.50 14.69 2.24
N TRP A 196 14.97 15.53 3.14
CA TRP A 196 14.76 16.96 2.88
C TRP A 196 16.01 17.71 2.42
N LYS A 197 17.22 17.20 2.66
CA LYS A 197 18.48 17.81 2.18
C LYS A 197 18.74 17.63 0.68
N LYS A 198 17.97 16.78 0.00
CA LYS A 198 18.10 16.53 -1.44
C LYS A 198 17.35 17.54 -2.31
N ILE A 199 16.48 18.34 -1.70
CA ILE A 199 15.71 19.35 -2.38
C ILE A 199 16.09 20.73 -1.86
N ASP A 200 15.99 21.74 -2.71
CA ASP A 200 16.16 23.14 -2.31
C ASP A 200 14.83 23.82 -1.93
N GLU A 201 14.88 25.12 -1.64
CA GLU A 201 13.70 25.89 -1.24
C GLU A 201 12.64 26.03 -2.34
N TRP A 202 13.06 26.03 -3.62
CA TRP A 202 12.17 26.16 -4.77
C TRP A 202 11.52 24.82 -5.07
N GLU A 203 12.30 23.74 -5.08
CA GLU A 203 11.79 22.37 -5.21
C GLU A 203 10.83 22.01 -4.06
N PHE A 204 11.10 22.49 -2.83
CA PHE A 204 10.17 22.34 -1.72
C PHE A 204 8.84 23.04 -1.97
N GLN A 205 8.87 24.28 -2.48
CA GLN A 205 7.66 25.03 -2.81
C GLN A 205 6.86 24.35 -3.93
N ASP A 206 7.52 23.90 -4.99
CA ASP A 206 6.89 23.20 -6.12
C ASP A 206 6.27 21.88 -5.65
N MET A 207 6.96 21.11 -4.81
CA MET A 207 6.42 19.90 -4.21
C MET A 207 5.16 20.18 -3.37
N CYS A 208 5.15 21.26 -2.60
CA CYS A 208 3.98 21.65 -1.82
C CYS A 208 2.81 22.05 -2.72
N LEU A 209 3.08 22.72 -3.85
CA LEU A 209 2.07 23.05 -4.85
C LEU A 209 1.44 21.77 -5.44
N ASP A 210 2.27 20.82 -5.87
CA ASP A 210 1.79 19.54 -6.42
C ASP A 210 0.88 18.81 -5.40
N ILE A 211 1.26 18.81 -4.11
CA ILE A 211 0.44 18.22 -3.03
C ILE A 211 -0.91 18.93 -2.93
N LEU A 212 -0.92 20.27 -2.93
CA LEU A 212 -2.14 21.06 -2.81
C LEU A 212 -3.08 20.90 -4.00
N GLU A 213 -2.53 20.79 -5.21
CA GLU A 213 -3.28 20.50 -6.43
C GLU A 213 -3.94 19.12 -6.36
N LYS A 214 -3.21 18.09 -5.90
CA LYS A 214 -3.76 16.73 -5.69
C LYS A 214 -4.83 16.69 -4.60
N GLN A 215 -4.73 17.50 -3.56
CA GLN A 215 -5.72 17.58 -2.49
C GLN A 215 -7.05 18.22 -2.95
N LEU A 216 -7.06 18.94 -4.08
CA LEU A 216 -8.23 19.68 -4.60
C LEU A 216 -8.85 20.65 -3.58
N LYS A 217 -8.06 21.10 -2.59
CA LYS A 217 -8.50 21.99 -1.49
C LYS A 217 -8.87 23.38 -2.01
N TYR A 218 -8.18 23.83 -3.05
CA TYR A 218 -8.37 25.15 -3.67
C TYR A 218 -8.92 24.99 -5.09
N LYS A 219 -9.81 25.91 -5.49
CA LYS A 219 -10.31 25.96 -6.87
C LYS A 219 -9.22 26.41 -7.84
N LYS A 220 -8.29 27.23 -7.36
CA LYS A 220 -7.19 27.79 -8.13
C LYS A 220 -6.05 28.16 -7.18
N ILE A 221 -4.83 27.83 -7.56
CA ILE A 221 -3.60 28.34 -6.94
C ILE A 221 -2.90 29.21 -7.98
N VAL A 222 -2.38 30.38 -7.57
CA VAL A 222 -1.59 31.25 -8.45
C VAL A 222 -0.32 31.71 -7.75
N PRO A 223 0.77 31.93 -8.49
CA PRO A 223 1.93 32.64 -7.96
C PRO A 223 1.55 34.08 -7.56
N ALA A 224 2.05 34.50 -6.41
CA ALA A 224 1.97 35.85 -5.88
C ALA A 224 3.12 36.72 -6.40
N GLY A 225 3.03 38.03 -6.13
CA GLY A 225 4.05 39.02 -6.50
C GLY A 225 3.91 39.56 -7.93
N LYS A 226 4.65 40.63 -8.23
CA LYS A 226 4.84 41.22 -9.55
C LYS A 226 6.33 41.51 -9.73
N GLY A 227 6.89 41.30 -10.92
CA GLY A 227 8.29 41.62 -11.21
C GLY A 227 9.26 40.50 -10.81
N PRO A 228 10.53 40.80 -10.44
CA PRO A 228 11.57 39.80 -10.19
C PRO A 228 11.28 38.82 -9.04
N ASP A 229 10.38 39.19 -8.13
CA ASP A 229 9.95 38.37 -6.98
C ASP A 229 8.64 37.59 -7.26
N GLN A 230 8.16 37.61 -8.51
CA GLN A 230 6.98 36.88 -8.93
C GLN A 230 7.19 35.38 -8.73
N GLY A 231 6.28 34.73 -8.01
CA GLY A 231 6.33 33.30 -7.72
C GLY A 231 6.92 32.92 -6.35
N LYS A 232 7.39 33.87 -5.54
CA LYS A 232 7.91 33.57 -4.18
C LYS A 232 6.84 33.20 -3.15
N ASP A 233 5.65 33.75 -3.31
CA ASP A 233 4.49 33.37 -2.49
C ASP A 233 3.39 32.80 -3.39
N LEU A 234 2.41 32.11 -2.80
CA LEU A 234 1.31 31.49 -3.53
C LEU A 234 -0.03 31.99 -2.96
N TYR A 235 -1.04 32.19 -3.82
CA TYR A 235 -2.40 32.49 -3.41
C TYR A 235 -3.35 31.34 -3.77
N GLY A 236 -4.03 30.80 -2.77
CA GLY A 236 -5.12 29.84 -2.94
C GLY A 236 -6.48 30.54 -2.94
N TYR A 237 -7.33 30.22 -3.91
CA TYR A 237 -8.70 30.71 -3.96
C TYR A 237 -9.70 29.60 -3.69
N GLY A 238 -10.56 29.82 -2.70
CA GLY A 238 -11.60 28.88 -2.29
C GLY A 238 -12.93 29.60 -1.97
N SER A 239 -13.87 28.84 -1.44
CA SER A 239 -15.11 29.39 -0.90
C SER A 239 -15.59 28.60 0.29
N ILE A 240 -16.08 29.28 1.33
CA ILE A 240 -16.81 28.67 2.43
C ILE A 240 -18.31 28.91 2.25
N THR A 241 -19.11 27.92 2.62
CA THR A 241 -20.56 28.04 2.68
C THR A 241 -20.94 28.47 4.10
N LEU A 242 -21.54 29.64 4.23
CA LEU A 242 -22.06 30.13 5.50
C LEU A 242 -23.31 29.34 5.91
N PRO A 243 -23.71 29.36 7.20
CA PRO A 243 -24.97 28.74 7.66
C PRO A 243 -26.22 29.24 6.90
N SER A 244 -26.14 30.43 6.32
CA SER A 244 -27.17 31.01 5.44
C SER A 244 -27.16 30.45 4.00
N ASN A 245 -26.37 29.42 3.71
CA ASN A 245 -26.08 28.87 2.38
C ASN A 245 -25.43 29.85 1.38
N LYS A 246 -25.03 31.04 1.83
CA LYS A 246 -24.26 31.99 1.01
C LYS A 246 -22.80 31.52 0.89
N LYS A 247 -22.22 31.64 -0.30
CA LYS A 247 -20.80 31.37 -0.52
C LYS A 247 -19.98 32.63 -0.29
N MET A 248 -19.03 32.56 0.63
CA MET A 248 -18.03 33.61 0.85
C MET A 248 -16.72 33.19 0.18
N LYS A 249 -16.07 34.12 -0.54
CA LYS A 249 -14.77 33.86 -1.17
C LYS A 249 -13.67 33.87 -0.10
N ILE A 250 -12.85 32.83 -0.12
CA ILE A 250 -11.66 32.72 0.70
C ILE A 250 -10.44 32.93 -0.18
N THR A 251 -9.56 33.82 0.26
CA THR A 251 -8.25 34.03 -0.36
C THR A 251 -7.21 33.68 0.70
N THR A 252 -6.41 32.66 0.40
CA THR A 252 -5.39 32.13 1.30
C THR A 252 -4.02 32.53 0.81
N LEU A 253 -3.22 33.17 1.66
CA LEU A 253 -1.77 33.22 1.44
C LEU A 253 -1.22 31.84 1.77
N ILE A 254 -0.55 31.19 0.83
CA ILE A 254 0.14 29.93 1.03
C ILE A 254 1.63 30.26 1.13
N GLN A 255 2.19 30.11 2.32
CA GLN A 255 3.61 30.34 2.56
C GLN A 255 4.33 29.02 2.76
N CYS A 256 5.21 28.66 1.82
CA CYS A 256 6.13 27.54 1.98
C CYS A 256 7.44 28.07 2.58
N LYS A 257 7.92 27.46 3.68
CA LYS A 257 9.21 27.75 4.29
C LYS A 257 10.02 26.48 4.51
N TYR A 258 11.06 26.34 3.70
CA TYR A 258 12.06 25.31 3.84
C TYR A 258 13.08 25.71 4.93
N THR A 259 13.45 24.75 5.77
CA THR A 259 14.53 24.89 6.76
C THR A 259 15.47 23.70 6.67
N THR A 260 16.77 23.99 6.66
CA THR A 260 17.85 22.98 6.75
C THR A 260 18.19 22.61 8.19
N SER A 261 17.65 23.35 9.16
CA SER A 261 17.86 23.17 10.60
C SER A 261 16.60 22.63 11.28
N ASN A 262 16.75 21.94 12.41
CA ASN A 262 15.65 21.54 13.30
C ASN A 262 15.01 22.74 14.03
N LYS A 263 14.91 23.89 13.35
CA LYS A 263 14.31 25.11 13.87
C LYS A 263 12.81 24.94 13.90
N SER A 264 12.21 25.21 15.06
CA SER A 264 10.76 25.37 15.17
C SER A 264 10.34 26.80 14.88
N PHE A 265 9.28 26.97 14.10
CA PHE A 265 8.65 28.27 13.87
C PHE A 265 7.80 28.66 15.07
N THR A 266 7.90 29.93 15.47
CA THR A 266 7.27 30.47 16.67
C THR A 266 6.03 31.29 16.33
N ASP A 267 5.26 31.67 17.34
CA ASP A 267 4.11 32.57 17.19
C ASP A 267 4.47 33.89 16.50
N LYS A 268 5.68 34.42 16.75
CA LYS A 268 6.14 35.65 16.10
C LYS A 268 6.31 35.47 14.59
N ASP A 269 6.81 34.30 14.17
CA ASP A 269 6.95 33.98 12.75
C ASP A 269 5.56 33.89 12.09
N ILE A 270 4.59 33.23 12.74
CA ILE A 270 3.24 33.11 12.21
C ILE A 270 2.52 34.46 12.16
N ILE A 271 2.63 35.29 13.21
CA ILE A 271 2.08 36.65 13.23
C ILE A 271 2.63 37.48 12.07
N TYR A 272 3.94 37.37 11.79
CA TYR A 272 4.54 38.05 10.63
C TYR A 272 3.86 37.65 9.31
N TYR A 273 3.62 36.35 9.07
CA TYR A 273 2.94 35.91 7.85
C TYR A 273 1.44 36.22 7.83
N ILE A 274 0.78 36.33 8.98
CA ILE A 274 -0.61 36.82 9.06
C ILE A 274 -0.66 38.28 8.59
N GLU A 275 0.25 39.13 9.07
CA GLU A 275 0.31 40.53 8.62
C GLU A 275 0.63 40.62 7.13
N LYS A 276 1.55 39.79 6.61
CA LYS A 276 1.79 39.67 5.16
C LYS A 276 0.54 39.24 4.39
N ALA A 277 -0.20 38.26 4.89
CA ALA A 277 -1.44 37.82 4.26
C ALA A 277 -2.45 38.98 4.18
N LYS A 278 -2.61 39.76 5.26
CA LYS A 278 -3.47 40.94 5.28
C LYS A 278 -3.02 42.04 4.31
N GLU A 279 -1.71 42.32 4.22
CA GLU A 279 -1.14 43.25 3.23
C GLU A 279 -1.53 42.86 1.80
N HIS A 280 -1.66 41.57 1.53
CA HIS A 280 -2.08 41.02 0.25
C HIS A 280 -3.60 40.78 0.12
N ASN A 281 -4.42 41.32 1.02
CA ASN A 281 -5.88 41.13 1.06
C ASN A 281 -6.31 39.65 1.14
N CYS A 282 -5.47 38.79 1.71
CA CYS A 282 -5.82 37.43 2.05
C CYS A 282 -6.52 37.41 3.41
N ASN A 283 -7.52 36.55 3.55
CA ASN A 283 -8.30 36.38 4.77
C ASN A 283 -7.99 35.08 5.50
N THR A 284 -7.06 34.27 4.98
CA THR A 284 -6.54 33.06 5.62
C THR A 284 -5.06 32.89 5.29
N LEU A 285 -4.35 32.12 6.12
CA LEU A 285 -2.96 31.72 5.90
C LEU A 285 -2.87 30.19 5.95
N LEU A 286 -2.16 29.60 4.98
CA LEU A 286 -1.67 28.24 5.07
C LEU A 286 -0.14 28.30 5.15
N PHE A 287 0.41 27.89 6.30
CA PHE A 287 1.86 27.87 6.54
C PHE A 287 2.41 26.45 6.38
N ILE A 288 3.31 26.23 5.43
CA ILE A 288 3.84 24.92 5.09
C ILE A 288 5.34 24.89 5.35
N THR A 289 5.83 23.90 6.09
CA THR A 289 7.26 23.75 6.39
C THR A 289 7.67 22.29 6.56
N ASN A 290 8.91 21.96 6.18
CA ASN A 290 9.56 20.69 6.52
C ASN A 290 10.14 20.66 7.95
N GLY A 291 10.01 21.77 8.70
CA GLY A 291 10.30 21.85 10.13
C GLY A 291 9.07 21.61 10.98
N ASP A 292 9.18 22.04 12.25
CA ASP A 292 8.08 21.97 13.22
C ASP A 292 7.60 23.37 13.60
N LEU A 293 6.37 23.45 14.14
CA LEU A 293 5.88 24.62 14.85
C LEU A 293 6.14 24.42 16.35
N SER A 294 6.34 25.50 17.08
CA SER A 294 6.41 25.42 18.55
C SER A 294 5.07 24.93 19.12
N GLY A 295 5.09 24.23 20.25
CA GLY A 295 3.85 23.71 20.86
C GLY A 295 2.82 24.80 21.22
N ASN A 296 3.30 25.99 21.61
CA ASN A 296 2.45 27.15 21.83
C ASN A 296 1.77 27.58 20.52
N CYS A 297 2.50 27.56 19.41
CA CYS A 297 1.99 27.94 18.11
C CYS A 297 0.91 27.01 17.60
N VAL A 298 1.14 25.69 17.72
CA VAL A 298 0.12 24.68 17.42
C VAL A 298 -1.14 24.94 18.27
N THR A 299 -0.96 25.13 19.58
CA THR A 299 -2.07 25.41 20.51
C THR A 299 -2.86 26.68 20.13
N TYR A 300 -2.17 27.74 19.69
CA TYR A 300 -2.80 29.00 19.30
C TYR A 300 -3.59 28.86 18.00
N ILE A 301 -3.06 28.11 17.04
CA ILE A 301 -3.75 27.80 15.80
C ILE A 301 -5.01 26.97 16.09
N GLU A 302 -4.90 25.88 16.85
CA GLU A 302 -6.02 24.99 17.18
C GLU A 302 -7.15 25.70 17.94
N ARG A 303 -6.82 26.67 18.80
CA ARG A 303 -7.82 27.49 19.51
C ARG A 303 -8.43 28.60 18.67
N GLY A 304 -7.94 28.82 17.44
CA GLY A 304 -8.35 29.92 16.60
C GLY A 304 -7.94 31.28 17.17
N SER A 305 -6.86 31.36 17.96
CA SER A 305 -6.40 32.59 18.62
C SER A 305 -6.03 33.71 17.64
N TYR A 306 -5.71 33.34 16.38
CA TYR A 306 -5.35 34.27 15.31
C TYR A 306 -6.57 34.81 14.53
N LYS A 307 -7.77 34.31 14.81
CA LYS A 307 -9.00 34.72 14.11
C LYS A 307 -9.39 36.13 14.51
N THR A 308 -9.72 36.95 13.52
CA THR A 308 -10.23 38.31 13.68
C THR A 308 -11.40 38.54 12.71
N SER A 309 -12.07 39.69 12.80
CA SER A 309 -13.21 40.01 11.92
C SER A 309 -12.88 39.94 10.43
N ASN A 310 -11.62 40.21 10.06
CA ASN A 310 -11.16 40.25 8.67
C ASN A 310 -10.16 39.13 8.32
N PHE A 311 -9.89 38.22 9.25
CA PHE A 311 -8.94 37.12 9.06
C PHE A 311 -9.46 35.86 9.74
N PHE A 312 -9.87 34.88 8.94
CA PHE A 312 -10.75 33.81 9.37
C PHE A 312 -10.03 32.57 9.88
N ASP A 313 -8.82 32.29 9.40
CA ASP A 313 -8.10 31.11 9.84
C ASP A 313 -6.60 31.12 9.53
N VAL A 314 -5.88 30.35 10.33
CA VAL A 314 -4.50 29.91 10.07
C VAL A 314 -4.53 28.40 10.04
N ASP A 315 -3.99 27.81 8.99
CA ASP A 315 -3.77 26.38 8.87
C ASP A 315 -2.27 26.11 8.65
N PHE A 316 -1.81 24.90 8.93
CA PHE A 316 -0.40 24.57 8.78
C PHE A 316 -0.15 23.13 8.35
N TYR A 317 0.87 22.93 7.52
CA TYR A 317 1.45 21.62 7.23
C TYR A 317 2.89 21.59 7.74
N ASN A 318 3.14 20.82 8.79
CA ASN A 318 4.49 20.55 9.29
C ASN A 318 5.09 19.32 8.61
N ASN A 319 6.31 18.97 9.01
CA ASN A 319 7.01 17.78 8.52
C ASN A 319 6.16 16.50 8.55
N LEU A 320 5.43 16.27 9.65
CA LEU A 320 4.60 15.08 9.82
C LEU A 320 3.46 15.05 8.79
N ILE A 321 2.72 16.14 8.65
CA ILE A 321 1.60 16.24 7.70
C ILE A 321 2.10 16.10 6.26
N LEU A 322 3.20 16.77 5.91
CA LEU A 322 3.81 16.66 4.58
C LEU A 322 4.27 15.23 4.29
N THR A 323 4.91 14.58 5.25
CA THR A 323 5.33 13.19 5.14
C THR A 323 4.15 12.27 4.87
N ASN A 324 3.03 12.46 5.57
CA ASN A 324 1.81 11.68 5.33
C ASN A 324 1.25 11.91 3.92
N TYR A 325 1.28 13.14 3.41
CA TYR A 325 0.92 13.40 2.02
C TYR A 325 1.86 12.71 1.02
N LEU A 326 3.17 12.72 1.27
CA LEU A 326 4.17 12.04 0.41
C LEU A 326 4.12 10.50 0.50
N ILE A 327 3.56 9.96 1.57
CA ILE A 327 3.22 8.54 1.71
C ILE A 327 2.03 8.18 0.81
N ARG A 328 1.07 9.10 0.70
CA ARG A 328 -0.15 8.94 -0.09
C ARG A 328 0.04 9.24 -1.58
N PHE A 329 0.85 10.25 -1.91
CA PHE A 329 1.15 10.72 -3.25
C PHE A 329 2.58 10.33 -3.62
N ASP A 330 2.75 9.07 -3.98
CA ASP A 330 4.03 8.48 -4.32
C ASP A 330 4.64 9.12 -5.57
N ASP A 331 3.85 9.43 -6.58
CA ASP A 331 4.27 10.15 -7.80
C ASP A 331 5.02 11.45 -7.47
N ILE A 332 4.47 12.28 -6.58
CA ILE A 332 5.12 13.49 -6.09
C ILE A 332 6.42 13.13 -5.36
N ARG A 333 6.36 12.23 -4.37
CA ARG A 333 7.56 11.85 -3.60
C ARG A 333 8.71 11.42 -4.50
N LEU A 334 8.44 10.61 -5.51
CA LEU A 334 9.45 10.07 -6.42
C LEU A 334 10.04 11.16 -7.28
N ASN A 335 9.19 12.04 -7.80
CA ASN A 335 9.60 13.20 -8.57
C ASN A 335 10.54 14.10 -7.80
N TYR A 336 10.52 14.19 -6.47
CA TYR A 336 11.41 15.09 -5.71
C TYR A 336 12.55 14.40 -4.96
N PHE A 337 12.38 13.15 -4.50
CA PHE A 337 13.37 12.50 -3.63
C PHE A 337 14.14 11.34 -4.27
N LEU A 338 13.66 10.81 -5.41
CA LEU A 338 14.28 9.69 -6.13
C LEU A 338 14.71 10.05 -7.57
N ARG A 339 14.89 11.34 -7.90
CA ARG A 339 15.52 11.75 -9.16
C ARG A 339 16.91 11.07 -9.31
N TYR A 340 17.11 10.37 -10.41
CA TYR A 340 18.37 9.73 -10.81
C TYR A 340 19.26 10.70 -11.57
#